data_AF-A0A846PCU4-F1
#
_entry.id   AF-A0A846PCU4-F1
#
_cell.length_a   1.000
_cell.length_b   1.000
_cell.length_c   1.000
_cell.angle_alpha   90.00
_cell.angle_beta   90.00
_cell.angle_gamma   90.00
#
_symmetry.space_group_name_H-M   'P 1'
#
loop_
_entity.id
_entity.type
_entity.pdbx_description
1 polymer ?
#
loop_
_entity_poly.entity_id
_entity_poly.type
_entity_poly.pdbx_seq_one_letter_code
_entity_poly.pdbx_strand_id
1 'polypeptide(L)'
;VWSFRTGDGVESSPAVADGMVFVGSTDDRIYGFGNIIRVPEDYPTVQEAIDVASPGATILIAPGLYHEYLIVDKPLTIYGMKGSSADFDGGGSGIAVVLLPEASGTTITGITITNYEQGILINDADDCVIYNNMMTGNIIGINSTDYSTGNLIYANTISENEIGINMSGSNGNAIYHNSFINNDAQAVTSTSINAWDNGYPEGGNYWSTHISADSLNGPSQDQPGSDGILDTQYEVGPNNVDEYPLAKPFSFHDVGIASTASSKTVVGQGLALSIDTKILNYGLYSETFTISICLNSYVLATQTMTLTERNSTTVSFEIDTSTLAKGNYTIVAEATAVPSENDTTDNLLTDGWIIIAIIGDVTGPDGWPDGKCDMRDIGVVAKLFGKDHSDLEYDPNKDVVYDLKIDMRDIGTVAKRFGEIDP
;
A
#
# COMPACT_ATOMS: atom_id res chain seq x y z
N VAL A 1 -18.84 -22.39 -31.40
CA VAL A 1 -18.68 -21.23 -32.33
C VAL A 1 -20.05 -20.66 -32.59
N TRP A 2 -20.27 -19.37 -32.34
CA TRP A 2 -21.53 -18.66 -32.59
C TRP A 2 -21.37 -17.69 -33.77
N SER A 3 -22.47 -17.20 -34.33
CA SER A 3 -22.47 -16.19 -35.39
C SER A 3 -23.61 -15.20 -35.22
N PHE A 4 -23.35 -13.91 -35.48
CA PHE A 4 -24.33 -12.83 -35.47
C PHE A 4 -24.25 -12.02 -36.77
N ARG A 5 -25.38 -11.50 -37.26
CA ARG A 5 -25.45 -10.70 -38.50
C ARG A 5 -25.63 -9.22 -38.18
N THR A 6 -24.66 -8.40 -38.55
CA THR A 6 -24.73 -6.93 -38.52
C THR A 6 -25.54 -6.37 -39.69
N GLY A 7 -25.86 -5.08 -39.66
CA GLY A 7 -26.60 -4.38 -40.72
C GLY A 7 -25.76 -4.12 -41.97
N ASP A 8 -24.44 -3.98 -41.84
CA ASP A 8 -23.49 -3.80 -42.94
C ASP A 8 -22.11 -4.39 -42.58
N GLY A 9 -21.08 -4.17 -43.41
CA GLY A 9 -19.73 -4.67 -43.25
C GLY A 9 -19.09 -4.32 -41.91
N VAL A 10 -18.24 -5.22 -41.40
CA VAL A 10 -17.42 -5.03 -40.21
C VAL A 10 -15.98 -4.82 -40.68
N GLU A 11 -15.44 -3.62 -40.49
CA GLU A 11 -14.04 -3.29 -40.82
C GLU A 11 -13.18 -3.02 -39.58
N SER A 12 -13.79 -2.87 -38.40
CA SER A 12 -13.07 -2.65 -37.15
C SER A 12 -12.51 -3.95 -36.57
N SER A 13 -11.33 -3.89 -35.95
CA SER A 13 -10.89 -4.93 -35.01
C SER A 13 -11.83 -5.01 -33.80
N PRO A 14 -12.14 -6.20 -33.28
CA PRO A 14 -12.90 -6.33 -32.04
C PRO A 14 -12.10 -5.74 -30.86
N ALA A 15 -12.78 -5.10 -29.91
CA ALA A 15 -12.23 -4.72 -28.62
C ALA A 15 -12.87 -5.57 -27.53
N VAL A 16 -12.11 -5.97 -26.50
CA VAL A 16 -12.65 -6.69 -25.34
C VAL A 16 -12.56 -5.78 -24.13
N ALA A 17 -13.69 -5.51 -23.49
CA ALA A 17 -13.78 -4.73 -22.26
C ALA A 17 -14.98 -5.19 -21.44
N ASP A 18 -14.88 -5.19 -20.12
CA ASP A 18 -15.93 -5.56 -19.17
C ASP A 18 -16.63 -6.90 -19.49
N GLY A 19 -15.88 -7.91 -19.94
CA GLY A 19 -16.43 -9.22 -20.31
C GLY A 19 -17.23 -9.24 -21.63
N MET A 20 -17.23 -8.13 -22.37
CA MET A 20 -17.88 -7.99 -23.67
C MET A 20 -16.86 -7.91 -24.81
N VAL A 21 -17.25 -8.40 -25.97
CA VAL A 21 -16.60 -8.15 -27.25
C VAL A 21 -17.37 -7.04 -27.97
N PHE A 22 -16.73 -5.91 -28.21
CA PHE A 22 -17.26 -4.78 -28.98
C PHE A 22 -16.75 -4.82 -30.41
N VAL A 23 -17.65 -4.63 -31.37
CA VAL A 23 -17.34 -4.60 -32.80
C VAL A 23 -18.08 -3.45 -33.46
N GLY A 24 -17.36 -2.55 -34.12
CA GLY A 24 -17.94 -1.50 -34.95
C GLY A 24 -18.37 -2.05 -36.31
N SER A 25 -19.54 -1.61 -36.79
CA SER A 25 -20.00 -1.91 -38.14
C SER A 25 -20.20 -0.60 -38.93
N THR A 26 -20.09 -0.72 -40.24
CA THR A 26 -20.33 0.38 -41.20
C THR A 26 -21.80 0.78 -41.30
N ASP A 27 -22.69 0.14 -40.53
CA ASP A 27 -24.10 0.50 -40.36
C ASP A 27 -24.37 1.59 -39.30
N ASP A 28 -23.33 2.35 -38.94
CA ASP A 28 -23.33 3.39 -37.90
C ASP A 28 -23.60 2.87 -36.47
N ARG A 29 -23.37 1.57 -36.18
CA ARG A 29 -23.54 0.98 -34.84
C ARG A 29 -22.28 0.28 -34.31
N ILE A 30 -22.20 0.21 -32.97
CA ILE A 30 -21.29 -0.66 -32.23
C ILE A 30 -22.12 -1.81 -31.64
N TYR A 31 -21.67 -3.04 -31.88
CA TYR A 31 -22.27 -4.26 -31.35
C TYR A 31 -21.45 -4.73 -30.15
N GLY A 32 -22.10 -4.95 -29.02
CA GLY A 32 -21.50 -5.57 -27.84
C GLY A 32 -22.01 -7.00 -27.66
N PHE A 33 -21.10 -7.96 -27.56
CA PHE A 33 -21.40 -9.37 -27.34
C PHE A 33 -20.82 -9.80 -26.00
N GLY A 34 -21.68 -10.10 -25.05
CA GLY A 34 -21.31 -10.69 -23.77
C GLY A 34 -22.53 -11.38 -23.18
N ASN A 35 -22.30 -12.40 -22.34
CA ASN A 35 -23.36 -13.00 -21.56
C ASN A 35 -23.52 -12.19 -20.26
N ILE A 36 -23.89 -10.92 -20.38
CA ILE A 36 -23.96 -9.98 -19.25
C ILE A 36 -25.42 -9.71 -18.90
N ILE A 37 -25.71 -9.79 -17.61
CA ILE A 37 -26.99 -9.42 -17.02
C ILE A 37 -26.72 -8.30 -16.02
N ARG A 38 -27.37 -7.16 -16.20
CA ARG A 38 -27.14 -5.96 -15.39
C ARG A 38 -28.19 -5.83 -14.30
N VAL A 39 -27.76 -5.52 -13.09
CA VAL A 39 -28.64 -5.30 -11.95
C VAL A 39 -28.43 -3.87 -11.44
N PRO A 40 -29.49 -3.04 -11.32
CA PRO A 40 -30.91 -3.38 -11.47
C PRO A 40 -31.51 -3.17 -12.88
N GLU A 41 -30.69 -2.92 -13.91
CA GLU A 41 -31.16 -2.49 -15.24
C GLU A 41 -32.00 -3.56 -15.97
N ASP A 42 -31.52 -4.81 -16.02
CA ASP A 42 -32.20 -5.93 -16.69
C ASP A 42 -33.13 -6.69 -15.74
N TYR A 43 -32.71 -6.85 -14.48
CA TYR A 43 -33.49 -7.49 -13.41
C TYR A 43 -33.40 -6.68 -12.12
N PRO A 44 -34.49 -6.56 -11.34
CA PRO A 44 -34.52 -5.73 -10.14
C PRO A 44 -33.65 -6.25 -9.00
N THR A 45 -33.32 -7.54 -8.97
CA THR A 45 -32.55 -8.20 -7.91
C THR A 45 -31.41 -9.02 -8.48
N VAL A 46 -30.38 -9.24 -7.68
CA VAL A 46 -29.21 -10.04 -8.07
C VAL A 46 -29.59 -11.52 -8.17
N GLN A 47 -30.43 -12.03 -7.26
CA GLN A 47 -30.86 -13.43 -7.34
C GLN A 47 -31.67 -13.73 -8.61
N GLU A 48 -32.58 -12.84 -9.03
CA GLU A 48 -33.33 -13.05 -10.28
C GLU A 48 -32.39 -13.10 -11.50
N ALA A 49 -31.33 -12.28 -11.50
CA ALA A 49 -30.30 -12.32 -12.52
C ALA A 49 -29.52 -13.65 -12.51
N ILE A 50 -29.22 -14.22 -11.34
CA ILE A 50 -28.58 -15.54 -11.20
C ILE A 50 -29.50 -16.66 -11.71
N ASP A 51 -30.79 -16.60 -11.39
CA ASP A 51 -31.77 -17.63 -11.73
C ASP A 51 -31.91 -17.81 -13.25
N VAL A 52 -31.94 -16.70 -13.99
CA VAL A 52 -32.09 -16.67 -15.45
C VAL A 52 -30.77 -16.81 -16.21
N ALA A 53 -29.64 -16.64 -15.53
CA ALA A 53 -28.32 -16.71 -16.14
C ALA A 53 -28.02 -18.10 -16.70
N SER A 54 -27.40 -18.12 -17.89
CA SER A 54 -26.73 -19.32 -18.39
C SER A 54 -25.33 -19.44 -17.75
N PRO A 55 -24.80 -20.67 -17.56
CA PRO A 55 -23.43 -20.87 -17.10
C PRO A 55 -22.40 -20.02 -17.86
N GLY A 56 -21.48 -19.42 -17.13
CA GLY A 56 -20.48 -18.48 -17.63
C GLY A 56 -20.98 -17.06 -17.87
N ALA A 57 -22.19 -16.70 -17.41
CA ALA A 57 -22.65 -15.32 -17.46
C ALA A 57 -21.93 -14.42 -16.46
N THR A 58 -21.87 -13.13 -16.77
CA THR A 58 -21.48 -12.08 -15.84
C THR A 58 -22.72 -11.37 -15.31
N ILE A 59 -22.91 -11.39 -14.00
CA ILE A 59 -23.88 -10.56 -13.30
C ILE A 59 -23.17 -9.27 -12.91
N LEU A 60 -23.50 -8.18 -13.62
CA LEU A 60 -22.92 -6.86 -13.41
C LEU A 60 -23.81 -6.06 -12.45
N ILE A 61 -23.32 -5.83 -11.24
CA ILE A 61 -24.06 -5.19 -10.17
C ILE A 61 -23.65 -3.72 -10.10
N ALA A 62 -24.61 -2.83 -10.35
CA ALA A 62 -24.42 -1.40 -10.20
C ALA A 62 -24.24 -1.02 -8.71
N PRO A 63 -23.67 0.16 -8.42
CA PRO A 63 -23.63 0.66 -7.05
C PRO A 63 -25.03 0.77 -6.42
N GLY A 64 -25.15 0.33 -5.17
CA GLY A 64 -26.42 0.31 -4.47
C GLY A 64 -26.35 -0.51 -3.19
N LEU A 65 -27.41 -0.38 -2.38
CA LEU A 65 -27.61 -1.19 -1.18
C LEU A 65 -28.54 -2.37 -1.53
N TYR A 66 -28.08 -3.58 -1.29
CA TYR A 66 -28.75 -4.83 -1.61
C TYR A 66 -29.00 -5.61 -0.32
N HIS A 67 -30.26 -5.94 -0.06
CA HIS A 67 -30.67 -6.79 1.06
C HIS A 67 -31.09 -8.16 0.53
N GLU A 68 -30.10 -8.90 0.04
CA GLU A 68 -30.31 -10.16 -0.66
C GLU A 68 -29.44 -11.28 -0.08
N TYR A 69 -29.80 -12.52 -0.40
CA TYR A 69 -29.04 -13.73 -0.10
C TYR A 69 -28.89 -14.50 -1.40
N LEU A 70 -27.66 -14.67 -1.87
CA LEU A 70 -27.38 -15.22 -3.18
C LEU A 70 -27.08 -16.71 -3.09
N ILE A 71 -27.79 -17.51 -3.87
CA ILE A 71 -27.50 -18.92 -4.09
C ILE A 71 -27.00 -19.06 -5.52
N VAL A 72 -25.72 -19.41 -5.65
CA VAL A 72 -25.07 -19.64 -6.94
C VAL A 72 -24.98 -21.14 -7.18
N ASP A 73 -25.62 -21.60 -8.24
CA ASP A 73 -25.76 -23.02 -8.62
C ASP A 73 -25.20 -23.32 -10.03
N LYS A 74 -24.43 -22.37 -10.58
CA LYS A 74 -23.73 -22.52 -11.86
C LYS A 74 -22.50 -21.60 -11.88
N PRO A 75 -21.47 -21.89 -12.70
CA PRO A 75 -20.30 -21.03 -12.78
C PRO A 75 -20.70 -19.65 -13.32
N LEU A 76 -20.42 -18.58 -12.56
CA LEU A 76 -20.76 -17.21 -12.94
C LEU A 76 -19.60 -16.25 -12.64
N THR A 77 -19.66 -15.04 -13.20
CA THR A 77 -18.88 -13.90 -12.70
C THR A 77 -19.84 -12.93 -12.02
N ILE A 78 -19.72 -12.77 -10.71
CA ILE A 78 -20.46 -11.76 -9.94
C ILE A 78 -19.54 -10.56 -9.76
N TYR A 79 -19.88 -9.44 -10.39
CA TYR A 79 -19.01 -8.27 -10.46
C TYR A 79 -19.73 -7.00 -10.02
N GLY A 80 -19.29 -6.42 -8.90
CA GLY A 80 -19.70 -5.08 -8.44
C GLY A 80 -18.91 -3.99 -9.15
N MET A 81 -19.61 -3.02 -9.75
CA MET A 81 -18.99 -1.92 -10.48
C MET A 81 -18.16 -0.99 -9.57
N LYS A 82 -16.97 -0.61 -10.04
CA LYS A 82 -16.05 0.29 -9.34
C LYS A 82 -16.64 1.71 -9.22
N GLY A 83 -16.49 2.36 -8.05
CA GLY A 83 -16.76 3.80 -7.87
C GLY A 83 -17.78 4.18 -6.79
N SER A 84 -18.55 3.21 -6.29
CA SER A 84 -19.35 3.26 -5.06
C SER A 84 -19.85 1.83 -4.85
N SER A 85 -19.66 1.25 -3.68
CA SER A 85 -19.79 -0.19 -3.49
C SER A 85 -21.20 -0.71 -3.77
N ALA A 86 -21.28 -1.90 -4.38
CA ALA A 86 -22.47 -2.74 -4.29
C ALA A 86 -22.44 -3.36 -2.89
N ASP A 87 -23.19 -2.76 -1.98
CA ASP A 87 -23.21 -3.09 -0.56
C ASP A 87 -24.30 -4.11 -0.30
N PHE A 88 -23.90 -5.35 -0.02
CA PHE A 88 -24.79 -6.35 0.56
C PHE A 88 -24.85 -6.14 2.06
N ASP A 89 -26.05 -5.93 2.62
CA ASP A 89 -26.26 -5.76 4.06
C ASP A 89 -27.32 -6.76 4.58
N GLY A 90 -26.86 -7.68 5.42
CA GLY A 90 -27.65 -8.80 5.95
C GLY A 90 -28.45 -8.48 7.22
N GLY A 91 -28.30 -7.27 7.79
CA GLY A 91 -29.01 -6.85 9.00
C GLY A 91 -28.72 -7.70 10.25
N GLY A 92 -27.63 -8.46 10.25
CA GLY A 92 -27.16 -9.33 11.34
C GLY A 92 -27.56 -10.80 11.22
N SER A 93 -28.01 -11.28 10.06
CA SER A 93 -28.44 -12.68 9.88
C SER A 93 -28.16 -13.25 8.49
N GLY A 94 -28.07 -14.58 8.39
CA GLY A 94 -27.97 -15.31 7.12
C GLY A 94 -26.60 -15.22 6.42
N ILE A 95 -26.53 -15.73 5.19
CA ILE A 95 -25.28 -15.84 4.40
C ILE A 95 -25.43 -15.03 3.10
N ALA A 96 -24.56 -14.05 2.85
CA ALA A 96 -24.71 -13.17 1.70
C ALA A 96 -24.58 -13.91 0.37
N VAL A 97 -23.58 -14.79 0.24
CA VAL A 97 -23.36 -15.60 -0.97
C VAL A 97 -23.06 -17.05 -0.58
N VAL A 98 -23.78 -17.99 -1.17
CA VAL A 98 -23.52 -19.43 -1.10
C VAL A 98 -23.11 -19.91 -2.49
N LEU A 99 -21.89 -20.43 -2.60
CA LEU A 99 -21.41 -21.17 -3.78
C LEU A 99 -21.70 -22.65 -3.57
N LEU A 100 -22.61 -23.21 -4.36
CA LEU A 100 -22.91 -24.65 -4.39
C LEU A 100 -21.87 -25.40 -5.24
N PRO A 101 -21.82 -26.75 -5.18
CA PRO A 101 -20.86 -27.54 -5.95
C PRO A 101 -20.91 -27.28 -7.47
N GLU A 102 -22.10 -27.04 -8.00
CA GLU A 102 -22.30 -26.73 -9.42
C GLU A 102 -21.76 -25.33 -9.81
N ALA A 103 -21.40 -24.50 -8.83
CA ALA A 103 -20.83 -23.18 -9.03
C ALA A 103 -19.30 -23.15 -9.15
N SER A 104 -18.61 -24.30 -9.15
CA SER A 104 -17.16 -24.37 -9.33
C SER A 104 -16.67 -23.55 -10.54
N GLY A 105 -15.59 -22.79 -10.37
CA GLY A 105 -15.11 -21.82 -11.35
C GLY A 105 -15.80 -20.44 -11.29
N THR A 106 -16.64 -20.18 -10.28
CA THR A 106 -17.27 -18.86 -10.09
C THR A 106 -16.24 -17.82 -9.69
N THR A 107 -16.38 -16.61 -10.23
CA THR A 107 -15.61 -15.43 -9.83
C THR A 107 -16.49 -14.45 -9.08
N ILE A 108 -16.04 -13.96 -7.92
CA ILE A 108 -16.71 -12.89 -7.15
C ILE A 108 -15.73 -11.75 -6.96
N THR A 109 -16.11 -10.54 -7.39
CA THR A 109 -15.25 -9.36 -7.27
C THR A 109 -15.98 -8.04 -7.18
N GLY A 110 -15.39 -7.06 -6.48
CA GLY A 110 -15.87 -5.69 -6.43
C GLY A 110 -17.12 -5.47 -5.59
N ILE A 111 -17.48 -6.42 -4.73
CA ILE A 111 -18.64 -6.30 -3.83
C ILE A 111 -18.21 -6.05 -2.38
N THR A 112 -19.07 -5.36 -1.64
CA THR A 112 -18.96 -5.19 -0.20
C THR A 112 -20.02 -6.05 0.47
N ILE A 113 -19.65 -6.80 1.50
CA ILE A 113 -20.55 -7.65 2.28
C ILE A 113 -20.44 -7.28 3.76
N THR A 114 -21.55 -6.85 4.35
CA THR A 114 -21.59 -6.41 5.75
C THR A 114 -22.80 -6.92 6.53
N ASN A 115 -22.63 -7.07 7.85
CA ASN A 115 -23.66 -7.50 8.79
C ASN A 115 -24.35 -8.82 8.42
N TYR A 116 -23.62 -9.83 7.96
CA TYR A 116 -24.13 -11.20 7.80
C TYR A 116 -23.58 -12.13 8.89
N GLU A 117 -24.25 -13.27 9.11
CA GLU A 117 -23.62 -14.37 9.86
C GLU A 117 -22.41 -14.92 9.08
N GLN A 118 -22.52 -15.00 7.76
CA GLN A 118 -21.39 -15.35 6.90
C GLN A 118 -21.40 -14.49 5.64
N GLY A 119 -20.26 -13.95 5.24
CA GLY A 119 -20.16 -13.19 4.00
C GLY A 119 -20.28 -14.12 2.79
N ILE A 120 -19.22 -14.90 2.53
CA ILE A 120 -19.20 -15.89 1.45
C ILE A 120 -19.02 -17.29 2.04
N LEU A 121 -19.94 -18.19 1.74
CA LEU A 121 -19.81 -19.63 2.00
C LEU A 121 -19.41 -20.35 0.70
N ILE A 122 -18.23 -20.98 0.72
CA ILE A 122 -17.76 -21.92 -0.31
C ILE A 122 -18.12 -23.33 0.17
N ASN A 123 -19.08 -23.97 -0.50
CA ASN A 123 -19.64 -25.24 -0.09
C ASN A 123 -19.42 -26.30 -1.17
N ASP A 124 -18.33 -27.08 -1.02
CA ASP A 124 -17.89 -28.13 -1.97
C ASP A 124 -17.77 -27.59 -3.40
N ALA A 125 -17.30 -26.34 -3.52
CA ALA A 125 -17.09 -25.62 -4.77
C ALA A 125 -15.59 -25.39 -4.99
N ASP A 126 -15.12 -25.74 -6.18
CA ASP A 126 -13.70 -25.76 -6.54
C ASP A 126 -13.36 -24.67 -7.54
N ASP A 127 -12.07 -24.34 -7.64
CA ASP A 127 -11.51 -23.44 -8.65
C ASP A 127 -12.19 -22.05 -8.72
N CYS A 128 -12.82 -21.60 -7.65
CA CYS A 128 -13.45 -20.28 -7.57
C CYS A 128 -12.40 -19.19 -7.32
N VAL A 129 -12.71 -17.97 -7.76
CA VAL A 129 -11.83 -16.81 -7.63
C VAL A 129 -12.55 -15.69 -6.90
N ILE A 130 -12.16 -15.43 -5.66
CA ILE A 130 -12.77 -14.42 -4.80
C ILE A 130 -11.72 -13.33 -4.58
N TYR A 131 -11.90 -12.16 -5.22
CA TYR A 131 -10.90 -11.12 -5.15
C TYR A 131 -11.44 -9.70 -5.17
N ASN A 132 -10.71 -8.76 -4.57
CA ASN A 132 -11.08 -7.34 -4.53
C ASN A 132 -12.50 -7.12 -3.98
N ASN A 133 -12.84 -7.87 -2.92
CA ASN A 133 -14.07 -7.71 -2.16
C ASN A 133 -13.76 -7.14 -0.77
N MET A 134 -14.75 -6.46 -0.18
CA MET A 134 -14.69 -6.01 1.20
C MET A 134 -15.68 -6.82 2.04
N MET A 135 -15.20 -7.47 3.09
CA MET A 135 -16.01 -8.28 4.00
C MET A 135 -15.85 -7.73 5.41
N THR A 136 -16.87 -7.02 5.90
CA THR A 136 -16.75 -6.28 7.15
C THR A 136 -17.96 -6.34 8.08
N GLY A 137 -17.73 -6.49 9.39
CA GLY A 137 -18.80 -6.55 10.37
C GLY A 137 -19.66 -7.82 10.31
N ASN A 138 -19.12 -8.92 9.75
CA ASN A 138 -19.81 -10.22 9.70
C ASN A 138 -19.36 -11.10 10.88
N ILE A 139 -20.13 -12.15 11.22
CA ILE A 139 -19.63 -13.15 12.17
C ILE A 139 -18.47 -13.92 11.51
N ILE A 140 -18.62 -14.37 10.27
CA ILE A 140 -17.53 -14.95 9.47
C ILE A 140 -17.42 -14.21 8.14
N GLY A 141 -16.25 -13.68 7.78
CA GLY A 141 -16.04 -13.02 6.48
C GLY A 141 -16.16 -14.02 5.32
N ILE A 142 -15.24 -14.97 5.25
CA ILE A 142 -15.28 -16.10 4.31
C ILE A 142 -15.29 -17.41 5.09
N ASN A 143 -16.19 -18.32 4.75
CA ASN A 143 -16.26 -19.66 5.31
C ASN A 143 -16.11 -20.70 4.20
N SER A 144 -15.14 -21.60 4.31
CA SER A 144 -14.93 -22.69 3.35
C SER A 144 -15.06 -24.03 4.06
N THR A 145 -16.22 -24.66 3.91
CA THR A 145 -16.52 -25.98 4.46
C THR A 145 -16.53 -27.04 3.36
N ASP A 146 -16.48 -28.31 3.77
CA ASP A 146 -16.78 -29.44 2.87
C ASP A 146 -15.81 -29.67 1.70
N TYR A 147 -14.51 -29.74 1.97
CA TYR A 147 -13.48 -30.26 1.06
C TYR A 147 -13.18 -29.45 -0.22
N SER A 148 -13.65 -28.21 -0.31
CA SER A 148 -13.36 -27.28 -1.42
C SER A 148 -11.84 -27.11 -1.68
N THR A 149 -11.43 -27.12 -2.95
CA THR A 149 -10.02 -27.06 -3.39
C THR A 149 -9.79 -26.17 -4.61
N GLY A 150 -8.55 -25.75 -4.83
CA GLY A 150 -8.17 -24.95 -6.00
C GLY A 150 -8.69 -23.51 -5.98
N ASN A 151 -9.35 -23.07 -4.91
CA ASN A 151 -9.89 -21.72 -4.82
C ASN A 151 -8.78 -20.68 -4.60
N LEU A 152 -8.91 -19.53 -5.26
CA LEU A 152 -8.03 -18.38 -5.12
C LEU A 152 -8.77 -17.26 -4.37
N ILE A 153 -8.23 -16.88 -3.22
CA ILE A 153 -8.78 -15.81 -2.38
C ILE A 153 -7.69 -14.76 -2.22
N TYR A 154 -7.80 -13.64 -2.95
CA TYR A 154 -6.73 -12.64 -2.94
C TYR A 154 -7.22 -11.20 -3.08
N ALA A 155 -6.41 -10.23 -2.67
CA ALA A 155 -6.76 -8.80 -2.76
C ALA A 155 -8.09 -8.43 -2.07
N ASN A 156 -8.56 -9.21 -1.10
CA ASN A 156 -9.76 -8.87 -0.32
C ASN A 156 -9.39 -8.09 0.93
N THR A 157 -10.24 -7.16 1.33
CA THR A 157 -10.18 -6.51 2.65
C THR A 157 -11.17 -7.22 3.57
N ILE A 158 -10.65 -7.91 4.58
CA ILE A 158 -11.44 -8.71 5.53
C ILE A 158 -11.25 -8.08 6.91
N SER A 159 -12.25 -7.33 7.37
CA SER A 159 -12.08 -6.46 8.53
C SER A 159 -13.24 -6.45 9.52
N GLU A 160 -12.96 -6.33 10.82
CA GLU A 160 -13.99 -6.17 11.86
C GLU A 160 -15.01 -7.33 11.89
N ASN A 161 -14.58 -8.55 11.56
CA ASN A 161 -15.40 -9.76 11.69
C ASN A 161 -15.05 -10.53 12.97
N GLU A 162 -15.96 -11.36 13.51
CA GLU A 162 -15.59 -12.27 14.62
C GLU A 162 -14.54 -13.29 14.13
N ILE A 163 -14.69 -13.79 12.91
CA ILE A 163 -13.71 -14.62 12.21
C ILE A 163 -13.50 -14.03 10.81
N GLY A 164 -12.27 -13.65 10.46
CA GLY A 164 -11.96 -13.14 9.13
C GLY A 164 -12.18 -14.21 8.05
N ILE A 165 -11.44 -15.32 8.15
CA ILE A 165 -11.62 -16.47 7.26
C ILE A 165 -11.57 -17.80 8.03
N ASN A 166 -12.47 -18.72 7.70
CA ASN A 166 -12.45 -20.08 8.20
C ASN A 166 -12.17 -21.08 7.07
N MET A 167 -11.01 -21.75 7.13
CA MET A 167 -10.57 -22.76 6.15
C MET A 167 -10.55 -24.18 6.72
N SER A 168 -11.17 -24.41 7.88
CA SER A 168 -11.03 -25.65 8.64
C SER A 168 -11.42 -26.92 7.90
N GLY A 169 -12.25 -26.84 6.84
CA GLY A 169 -12.73 -28.01 6.09
C GLY A 169 -12.11 -28.20 4.70
N SER A 170 -11.22 -27.31 4.25
CA SER A 170 -10.86 -27.15 2.83
C SER A 170 -9.34 -27.13 2.61
N ASN A 171 -8.84 -27.80 1.57
CA ASN A 171 -7.41 -28.00 1.32
C ASN A 171 -7.00 -27.57 -0.08
N GLY A 172 -5.73 -27.21 -0.27
CA GLY A 172 -5.19 -26.90 -1.59
C GLY A 172 -5.74 -25.61 -2.20
N ASN A 173 -6.11 -24.65 -1.34
CA ASN A 173 -6.51 -23.31 -1.75
C ASN A 173 -5.32 -22.35 -1.59
N ALA A 174 -5.33 -21.24 -2.33
CA ALA A 174 -4.33 -20.18 -2.22
C ALA A 174 -4.97 -18.90 -1.69
N ILE A 175 -4.45 -18.40 -0.57
CA ILE A 175 -4.95 -17.24 0.16
C ILE A 175 -3.79 -16.26 0.34
N TYR A 176 -3.70 -15.22 -0.48
CA TYR A 176 -2.57 -14.30 -0.46
C TYR A 176 -3.03 -12.88 -0.79
N HIS A 177 -2.24 -11.85 -0.46
CA HIS A 177 -2.56 -10.45 -0.74
C HIS A 177 -3.91 -9.99 -0.15
N ASN A 178 -4.44 -10.66 0.88
CA ASN A 178 -5.61 -10.17 1.60
C ASN A 178 -5.17 -9.30 2.77
N SER A 179 -6.01 -8.34 3.13
CA SER A 179 -5.82 -7.47 4.28
C SER A 179 -6.75 -7.89 5.42
N PHE A 180 -6.20 -8.62 6.39
CA PHE A 180 -6.90 -9.04 7.60
C PHE A 180 -6.76 -7.97 8.70
N ILE A 181 -7.83 -7.21 8.94
CA ILE A 181 -7.78 -6.01 9.78
C ILE A 181 -8.79 -6.08 10.93
N ASN A 182 -8.31 -6.10 12.17
CA ASN A 182 -9.15 -6.00 13.37
C ASN A 182 -10.29 -7.04 13.43
N ASN A 183 -10.05 -8.27 12.94
CA ASN A 183 -10.95 -9.38 13.22
C ASN A 183 -10.64 -9.98 14.60
N ASP A 184 -11.64 -10.51 15.32
CA ASP A 184 -11.39 -11.14 16.63
C ASP A 184 -10.48 -12.37 16.47
N ALA A 185 -10.70 -13.15 15.42
CA ALA A 185 -9.76 -14.14 14.88
C ALA A 185 -9.50 -13.83 13.40
N GLN A 186 -8.25 -13.54 13.03
CA GLN A 186 -7.90 -13.21 11.63
C GLN A 186 -8.20 -14.37 10.67
N ALA A 187 -7.80 -15.57 11.05
CA ALA A 187 -8.04 -16.80 10.30
C ALA A 187 -8.16 -17.99 11.26
N VAL A 188 -8.97 -18.98 10.88
CA VAL A 188 -9.13 -20.25 11.61
C VAL A 188 -8.87 -21.41 10.65
N THR A 189 -7.92 -22.26 11.01
CA THR A 189 -7.58 -23.49 10.28
C THR A 189 -7.64 -24.71 11.20
N SER A 190 -7.67 -25.90 10.61
CA SER A 190 -7.59 -27.16 11.37
C SER A 190 -6.46 -28.05 10.82
N THR A 191 -6.72 -29.32 10.52
CA THR A 191 -5.81 -30.20 9.76
C THR A 191 -5.75 -29.87 8.26
N SER A 192 -6.56 -28.90 7.82
CA SER A 192 -6.53 -28.32 6.47
C SER A 192 -5.15 -27.76 6.11
N ILE A 193 -4.67 -27.97 4.88
CA ILE A 193 -3.43 -27.41 4.36
C ILE A 193 -3.75 -26.48 3.19
N ASN A 194 -3.38 -25.20 3.30
CA ASN A 194 -3.55 -24.20 2.25
C ASN A 194 -2.27 -23.34 2.13
N ALA A 195 -2.09 -22.68 0.99
CA ALA A 195 -1.03 -21.70 0.80
C ALA A 195 -1.49 -20.33 1.31
N TRP A 196 -0.67 -19.66 2.12
CA TRP A 196 -0.99 -18.36 2.73
C TRP A 196 -0.14 -17.20 2.20
N ASP A 197 0.64 -17.45 1.16
CA ASP A 197 1.42 -16.44 0.45
C ASP A 197 1.60 -16.83 -1.03
N ASN A 198 2.08 -15.88 -1.83
CA ASN A 198 2.42 -16.11 -3.24
C ASN A 198 3.94 -16.11 -3.48
N GLY A 199 4.73 -16.40 -2.44
CA GLY A 199 6.19 -16.40 -2.50
C GLY A 199 6.83 -15.02 -2.69
N TYR A 200 8.16 -15.01 -2.75
CA TYR A 200 8.96 -13.81 -2.99
C TYR A 200 9.11 -13.47 -4.49
N PRO A 201 9.06 -12.19 -4.90
CA PRO A 201 8.89 -10.98 -4.08
C PRO A 201 7.42 -10.58 -3.86
N GLU A 202 6.44 -11.31 -4.39
CA GLU A 202 5.05 -10.87 -4.38
C GLU A 202 4.47 -10.72 -2.96
N GLY A 203 4.89 -11.58 -2.04
CA GLY A 203 4.49 -11.57 -0.65
C GLY A 203 3.20 -12.35 -0.36
N GLY A 204 2.76 -12.28 0.88
CA GLY A 204 1.60 -12.98 1.41
C GLY A 204 0.47 -12.04 1.80
N ASN A 205 -0.13 -12.26 2.96
CA ASN A 205 -1.25 -11.45 3.46
C ASN A 205 -0.74 -10.36 4.42
N TYR A 206 -1.55 -9.32 4.58
CA TYR A 206 -1.40 -8.37 5.66
C TYR A 206 -2.20 -8.83 6.88
N TRP A 207 -1.58 -8.80 8.06
CA TRP A 207 -2.20 -9.19 9.32
C TRP A 207 -2.07 -8.04 10.32
N SER A 208 -3.17 -7.37 10.67
CA SER A 208 -3.10 -6.19 11.57
C SER A 208 -2.61 -6.50 12.99
N THR A 209 -2.51 -7.79 13.35
CA THR A 209 -1.98 -8.29 14.62
C THR A 209 -0.50 -8.67 14.55
N HIS A 210 0.11 -8.70 13.36
CA HIS A 210 1.51 -9.05 13.16
C HIS A 210 2.35 -7.81 12.98
N ILE A 211 3.07 -7.42 14.04
CA ILE A 211 3.92 -6.24 14.04
C ILE A 211 5.36 -6.72 14.16
N SER A 212 6.12 -6.59 13.07
CA SER A 212 7.52 -6.96 12.99
C SER A 212 8.32 -5.90 12.23
N ALA A 213 9.65 -6.07 12.19
CA ALA A 213 10.50 -5.22 11.38
C ALA A 213 10.37 -5.58 9.89
N ASP A 214 10.58 -4.59 9.04
CA ASP A 214 10.83 -4.71 7.60
C ASP A 214 12.17 -4.02 7.37
N SER A 215 13.25 -4.73 7.63
CA SER A 215 14.63 -4.24 7.51
C SER A 215 15.50 -5.15 6.65
N LEU A 216 14.99 -6.32 6.28
CA LEU A 216 15.62 -7.31 5.44
C LEU A 216 14.77 -7.54 4.18
N ASN A 217 15.42 -8.06 3.14
CA ASN A 217 14.81 -8.38 1.87
C ASN A 217 15.32 -9.73 1.34
N GLY A 218 14.79 -10.12 0.19
CA GLY A 218 15.15 -11.32 -0.54
C GLY A 218 14.35 -12.55 -0.11
N PRO A 219 14.44 -13.66 -0.87
CA PRO A 219 13.64 -14.86 -0.62
C PRO A 219 13.87 -15.50 0.76
N SER A 220 15.03 -15.25 1.37
CA SER A 220 15.39 -15.77 2.71
C SER A 220 15.31 -14.72 3.81
N GLN A 221 14.88 -13.48 3.49
CA GLN A 221 14.77 -12.36 4.44
C GLN A 221 16.07 -12.17 5.25
N ASP A 222 17.21 -12.15 4.57
CA ASP A 222 18.56 -12.15 5.17
C ASP A 222 19.48 -11.05 4.62
N GLN A 223 19.03 -10.30 3.62
CA GLN A 223 19.77 -9.21 3.00
C GLN A 223 19.31 -7.86 3.52
N PRO A 224 20.21 -6.90 3.85
CA PRO A 224 19.79 -5.59 4.34
C PRO A 224 18.96 -4.80 3.32
N GLY A 225 17.91 -4.13 3.80
CA GLY A 225 17.05 -3.24 3.03
C GLY A 225 15.59 -3.68 3.12
N SER A 226 14.67 -2.73 3.11
CA SER A 226 13.23 -3.04 3.23
C SER A 226 12.61 -3.32 1.87
N ASP A 227 11.61 -4.18 1.80
CA ASP A 227 10.87 -4.46 0.56
C ASP A 227 9.34 -4.52 0.75
N GLY A 228 8.85 -4.09 1.92
CA GLY A 228 7.43 -4.08 2.24
C GLY A 228 6.91 -5.45 2.69
N ILE A 229 7.80 -6.43 2.87
CA ILE A 229 7.54 -7.73 3.49
C ILE A 229 8.18 -7.71 4.89
N LEU A 230 7.48 -8.28 5.87
CA LEU A 230 7.97 -8.37 7.24
C LEU A 230 9.04 -9.47 7.37
N ASP A 231 10.09 -9.18 8.13
CA ASP A 231 11.26 -10.06 8.33
C ASP A 231 10.92 -11.39 9.05
N THR A 232 9.69 -11.56 9.55
CA THR A 232 9.25 -12.74 10.28
C THR A 232 7.94 -13.28 9.72
N GLN A 233 7.91 -14.59 9.47
CA GLN A 233 6.71 -15.33 9.06
C GLN A 233 5.55 -15.17 10.05
N TYR A 234 4.32 -15.39 9.57
CA TYR A 234 3.11 -15.42 10.38
C TYR A 234 2.53 -16.85 10.43
N GLU A 235 2.46 -17.44 11.62
CA GLU A 235 1.85 -18.75 11.82
C GLU A 235 0.33 -18.61 11.86
N VAL A 236 -0.35 -18.99 10.77
CA VAL A 236 -1.82 -19.00 10.69
C VAL A 236 -2.40 -20.16 11.50
N GLY A 237 -1.72 -21.30 11.48
CA GLY A 237 -2.09 -22.48 12.24
C GLY A 237 -1.18 -23.67 11.94
N PRO A 238 -1.48 -24.88 12.46
CA PRO A 238 -0.66 -26.06 12.22
C PRO A 238 -0.51 -26.34 10.71
N ASN A 239 0.73 -26.39 10.21
CA ASN A 239 1.06 -26.55 8.78
C ASN A 239 0.47 -25.47 7.85
N ASN A 240 0.12 -24.30 8.39
CA ASN A 240 -0.37 -23.14 7.66
C ASN A 240 0.45 -21.93 8.09
N VAL A 241 1.36 -21.51 7.23
CA VAL A 241 2.28 -20.40 7.48
C VAL A 241 2.23 -19.47 6.28
N ASP A 242 2.16 -18.18 6.56
CA ASP A 242 2.46 -17.12 5.61
C ASP A 242 3.94 -16.77 5.80
N GLU A 243 4.79 -17.18 4.85
CA GLU A 243 6.23 -16.96 4.95
C GLU A 243 6.64 -15.52 4.63
N TYR A 244 5.77 -14.76 3.96
CA TYR A 244 6.07 -13.40 3.50
C TYR A 244 4.96 -12.40 3.89
N PRO A 245 4.65 -12.22 5.19
CA PRO A 245 3.59 -11.31 5.61
C PRO A 245 3.87 -9.87 5.16
N LEU A 246 2.86 -9.15 4.69
CA LEU A 246 3.02 -7.78 4.22
C LEU A 246 3.15 -6.79 5.39
N ALA A 247 3.98 -5.76 5.22
CA ALA A 247 4.15 -4.70 6.22
C ALA A 247 2.97 -3.71 6.29
N LYS A 248 2.18 -3.64 5.22
CA LYS A 248 0.99 -2.77 5.07
C LYS A 248 -0.18 -3.51 4.43
N PRO A 249 -1.42 -3.02 4.62
CA PRO A 249 -2.57 -3.50 3.86
C PRO A 249 -2.25 -3.59 2.37
N PHE A 250 -2.68 -4.67 1.73
CA PHE A 250 -2.36 -4.93 0.34
C PHE A 250 -2.95 -3.86 -0.59
N SER A 251 -2.11 -3.36 -1.49
CA SER A 251 -2.48 -2.57 -2.65
C SER A 251 -1.64 -2.98 -3.85
N PHE A 252 -2.23 -2.94 -5.05
CA PHE A 252 -1.50 -3.20 -6.29
C PHE A 252 -0.51 -2.08 -6.62
N HIS A 253 -0.88 -0.85 -6.29
CA HIS A 253 -0.12 0.38 -6.53
C HIS A 253 0.01 1.11 -5.19
N ASP A 254 1.23 1.29 -4.70
CA ASP A 254 1.50 1.93 -3.41
C ASP A 254 2.97 2.33 -3.37
N VAL A 255 3.22 3.63 -3.30
CA VAL A 255 4.54 4.21 -3.03
C VAL A 255 4.47 5.01 -1.75
N GLY A 256 5.51 4.96 -0.94
CA GLY A 256 5.47 5.62 0.37
C GLY A 256 6.83 6.07 0.85
N ILE A 257 6.85 7.18 1.58
CA ILE A 257 8.03 7.69 2.25
C ILE A 257 8.15 7.01 3.62
N ALA A 258 9.18 6.19 3.81
CA ALA A 258 9.40 5.51 5.10
C ALA A 258 10.15 6.37 6.11
N SER A 259 11.15 7.13 5.66
CA SER A 259 11.94 7.97 6.58
C SER A 259 12.67 9.09 5.85
N THR A 260 13.00 10.12 6.62
CA THR A 260 13.84 11.25 6.20
C THR A 260 14.90 11.50 7.25
N ALA A 261 16.14 11.76 6.83
CA ALA A 261 17.25 12.08 7.71
C ALA A 261 18.06 13.24 7.14
N SER A 262 18.16 14.33 7.90
CA SER A 262 19.07 15.43 7.59
C SER A 262 20.49 15.10 8.02
N SER A 263 21.46 15.48 7.21
CA SER A 263 22.89 15.34 7.49
C SER A 263 23.33 16.06 8.78
N LYS A 264 22.59 17.11 9.16
CA LYS A 264 22.69 17.87 10.41
C LYS A 264 21.43 18.71 10.68
N THR A 265 21.20 19.11 11.93
CA THR A 265 20.00 19.88 12.34
C THR A 265 20.24 21.38 12.57
N VAL A 266 21.50 21.82 12.62
CA VAL A 266 21.86 23.25 12.71
C VAL A 266 22.78 23.59 11.54
N VAL A 267 22.32 24.45 10.63
CA VAL A 267 23.03 24.79 9.39
C VAL A 267 23.25 26.30 9.33
N GLY A 268 24.49 26.72 9.10
CA GLY A 268 24.77 28.12 8.78
C GLY A 268 24.21 28.45 7.39
N GLN A 269 23.45 29.54 7.27
CA GLN A 269 22.86 29.98 6.00
C GLN A 269 23.91 30.05 4.87
N GLY A 270 23.66 29.34 3.77
CA GLY A 270 24.57 29.23 2.62
C GLY A 270 25.58 28.09 2.68
N LEU A 271 25.55 27.25 3.74
CA LEU A 271 26.33 26.01 3.80
C LEU A 271 25.50 24.81 3.32
N ALA A 272 26.19 23.75 2.92
CA ALA A 272 25.57 22.54 2.40
C ALA A 272 24.74 21.83 3.49
N LEU A 273 23.60 21.31 3.07
CA LEU A 273 22.74 20.43 3.84
C LEU A 273 22.33 19.29 2.91
N SER A 274 22.51 18.05 3.36
CA SER A 274 22.00 16.90 2.64
C SER A 274 20.81 16.32 3.39
N ILE A 275 19.77 15.91 2.66
CA ILE A 275 18.59 15.23 3.22
C ILE A 275 18.42 13.90 2.49
N ASP A 276 18.60 12.82 3.22
CA ASP A 276 18.39 11.45 2.74
C ASP A 276 16.95 11.04 3.02
N THR A 277 16.25 10.57 1.99
CA THR A 277 14.85 10.15 2.08
C THR A 277 14.75 8.71 1.62
N LYS A 278 14.25 7.81 2.46
CA LYS A 278 13.98 6.42 2.12
C LYS A 278 12.55 6.29 1.60
N ILE A 279 12.41 5.72 0.41
CA ILE A 279 11.15 5.48 -0.27
C ILE A 279 11.02 4.00 -0.55
N LEU A 280 9.78 3.49 -0.49
CA LEU A 280 9.43 2.13 -0.85
C LEU A 280 8.33 2.14 -1.91
N ASN A 281 8.34 1.10 -2.73
CA ASN A 281 7.19 0.68 -3.52
C ASN A 281 6.62 -0.58 -2.86
N TYR A 282 5.51 -0.42 -2.15
CA TYR A 282 4.77 -1.52 -1.51
C TYR A 282 3.86 -2.25 -2.50
N GLY A 283 3.69 -1.73 -3.71
CA GLY A 283 2.89 -2.34 -4.77
C GLY A 283 3.61 -3.46 -5.54
N LEU A 284 2.85 -4.04 -6.49
CA LEU A 284 3.31 -5.11 -7.39
C LEU A 284 3.66 -4.60 -8.80
N TYR A 285 3.52 -3.30 -9.04
CA TYR A 285 3.86 -2.68 -10.31
C TYR A 285 5.07 -1.78 -10.17
N SER A 286 5.89 -1.72 -11.21
CA SER A 286 6.96 -0.71 -11.29
C SER A 286 6.33 0.67 -11.45
N GLU A 287 6.65 1.58 -10.54
CA GLU A 287 6.00 2.89 -10.43
C GLU A 287 6.94 4.03 -10.80
N THR A 288 6.42 5.06 -11.44
CA THR A 288 7.15 6.30 -11.75
C THR A 288 6.47 7.50 -11.12
N PHE A 289 7.19 8.17 -10.23
CA PHE A 289 6.68 9.26 -9.40
C PHE A 289 7.75 10.31 -9.16
N THR A 290 7.35 11.47 -8.62
CA THR A 290 8.24 12.56 -8.25
C THR A 290 8.27 12.72 -6.74
N ILE A 291 9.47 12.77 -6.17
CA ILE A 291 9.68 13.10 -4.77
C ILE A 291 10.04 14.58 -4.67
N SER A 292 9.47 15.25 -3.68
CA SER A 292 9.74 16.64 -3.35
C SER A 292 10.22 16.73 -1.91
N ILE A 293 11.30 17.49 -1.68
CA ILE A 293 11.75 17.87 -0.34
C ILE A 293 11.39 19.32 -0.10
N CYS A 294 10.70 19.54 1.01
CA CYS A 294 10.15 20.81 1.44
C CYS A 294 10.69 21.16 2.83
N LEU A 295 10.90 22.45 3.06
CA LEU A 295 11.04 23.01 4.40
C LEU A 295 9.80 23.82 4.72
N ASN A 296 9.07 23.40 5.75
CA ASN A 296 7.69 23.82 6.00
C ASN A 296 6.83 23.57 4.74
N SER A 297 6.49 24.63 4.00
CA SER A 297 5.72 24.56 2.75
C SER A 297 6.52 24.96 1.50
N TYR A 298 7.82 25.25 1.64
CA TYR A 298 8.65 25.70 0.54
C TYR A 298 9.39 24.50 -0.10
N VAL A 299 9.09 24.22 -1.36
CA VAL A 299 9.75 23.16 -2.15
C VAL A 299 11.17 23.57 -2.48
N LEU A 300 12.15 22.77 -2.06
CA LEU A 300 13.57 23.01 -2.29
C LEU A 300 14.10 22.26 -3.50
N ALA A 301 13.74 20.98 -3.59
CA ALA A 301 14.26 20.07 -4.58
C ALA A 301 13.19 19.06 -4.95
N THR A 302 13.22 18.61 -6.20
CA THR A 302 12.35 17.55 -6.70
C THR A 302 13.17 16.58 -7.54
N GLN A 303 12.79 15.32 -7.53
CA GLN A 303 13.39 14.30 -8.38
C GLN A 303 12.33 13.32 -8.85
N THR A 304 12.26 13.11 -10.16
CA THR A 304 11.44 12.05 -10.76
C THR A 304 12.27 10.77 -10.85
N MET A 305 11.66 9.64 -10.49
CA MET A 305 12.32 8.34 -10.51
C MET A 305 11.34 7.21 -10.79
N THR A 306 11.88 6.02 -11.06
CA THR A 306 11.12 4.78 -11.20
C THR A 306 11.63 3.77 -10.18
N LEU A 307 10.73 3.12 -9.44
CA LEU A 307 11.06 2.08 -8.46
C LEU A 307 10.29 0.81 -8.83
N THR A 308 11.01 -0.33 -8.92
CA THR A 308 10.38 -1.62 -9.19
C THR A 308 9.49 -2.05 -8.04
N GLU A 309 8.61 -3.02 -8.31
CA GLU A 309 7.77 -3.66 -7.31
C GLU A 309 8.57 -4.15 -6.10
N ARG A 310 7.98 -4.05 -4.91
CA ARG A 310 8.52 -4.62 -3.66
C ARG A 310 9.99 -4.27 -3.46
N ASN A 311 10.28 -2.98 -3.55
CA ASN A 311 11.66 -2.48 -3.52
C ASN A 311 11.74 -1.15 -2.77
N SER A 312 12.94 -0.82 -2.30
CA SER A 312 13.22 0.43 -1.61
C SER A 312 14.50 1.09 -2.10
N THR A 313 14.60 2.38 -1.88
CA THR A 313 15.80 3.14 -2.17
C THR A 313 15.90 4.39 -1.32
N THR A 314 17.10 4.93 -1.21
CA THR A 314 17.37 6.20 -0.52
C THR A 314 17.80 7.23 -1.55
N VAL A 315 17.10 8.35 -1.56
CA VAL A 315 17.40 9.51 -2.39
C VAL A 315 18.04 10.60 -1.54
N SER A 316 19.23 11.03 -1.91
CA SER A 316 19.97 12.11 -1.24
C SER A 316 19.78 13.43 -1.97
N PHE A 317 19.23 14.43 -1.28
CA PHE A 317 19.02 15.78 -1.80
C PHE A 317 20.03 16.77 -1.20
N GLU A 318 20.85 17.38 -2.06
CA GLU A 318 21.72 18.49 -1.67
C GLU A 318 20.96 19.81 -1.73
N ILE A 319 20.78 20.45 -0.58
CA ILE A 319 19.98 21.66 -0.41
C ILE A 319 20.87 22.91 -0.37
N ASP A 320 20.58 23.86 -1.25
CA ASP A 320 21.14 25.20 -1.20
C ASP A 320 20.41 26.05 -0.15
N THR A 321 21.05 26.26 0.99
CA THR A 321 20.49 27.05 2.10
C THR A 321 20.71 28.55 1.97
N SER A 322 21.35 29.05 0.89
CA SER A 322 21.71 30.47 0.75
C SER A 322 20.50 31.40 0.62
N THR A 323 19.39 30.89 0.10
CA THR A 323 18.15 31.65 -0.12
C THR A 323 17.15 31.52 1.04
N LEU A 324 17.40 30.61 1.99
CA LEU A 324 16.51 30.37 3.12
C LEU A 324 16.70 31.44 4.19
N ALA A 325 15.61 32.01 4.69
CA ALA A 325 15.68 32.89 5.84
C ALA A 325 16.19 32.11 7.07
N LYS A 326 16.82 32.80 8.02
CA LYS A 326 17.20 32.16 9.28
C LYS A 326 15.96 31.86 10.11
N GLY A 327 16.02 30.78 10.89
CA GLY A 327 14.91 30.31 11.70
C GLY A 327 14.74 28.80 11.65
N ASN A 328 13.64 28.34 12.22
CA ASN A 328 13.34 26.92 12.38
C ASN A 328 12.46 26.44 11.23
N TYR A 329 12.79 25.27 10.71
CA TYR A 329 12.06 24.62 9.64
C TYR A 329 11.78 23.17 9.99
N THR A 330 10.61 22.70 9.61
CA THR A 330 10.26 21.29 9.62
C THR A 330 10.57 20.69 8.25
N ILE A 331 11.14 19.49 8.20
CA ILE A 331 11.35 18.77 6.95
C ILE A 331 10.04 18.08 6.56
N VAL A 332 9.66 18.21 5.30
CA VAL A 332 8.53 17.52 4.71
C VAL A 332 9.02 16.85 3.43
N ALA A 333 8.83 15.54 3.32
CA ALA A 333 9.04 14.78 2.10
C ALA A 333 7.69 14.34 1.53
N GLU A 334 7.51 14.51 0.23
CA GLU A 334 6.28 14.20 -0.47
C GLU A 334 6.59 13.42 -1.75
N ALA A 335 5.97 12.26 -1.93
CA ALA A 335 5.91 11.54 -3.20
C ALA A 335 4.57 11.84 -3.89
N THR A 336 4.61 12.07 -5.20
CA THR A 336 3.38 12.22 -5.99
C THR A 336 2.64 10.89 -6.08
N ALA A 337 1.35 10.91 -5.75
CA ALA A 337 0.52 9.73 -5.87
C ALA A 337 0.52 9.15 -7.30
N VAL A 338 0.60 7.82 -7.38
CA VAL A 338 0.61 7.09 -8.66
C VAL A 338 -0.80 6.71 -9.10
N PRO A 339 -1.05 6.47 -10.40
CA PRO A 339 -2.39 6.13 -10.87
C PRO A 339 -2.94 4.88 -10.18
N SER A 340 -4.15 4.97 -9.63
CA SER A 340 -4.85 3.88 -8.92
C SER A 340 -4.24 3.45 -7.59
N GLU A 341 -3.38 4.28 -7.00
CA GLU A 341 -2.99 4.17 -5.60
C GLU A 341 -4.15 4.58 -4.69
N ASN A 342 -4.53 3.68 -3.77
CA ASN A 342 -5.65 3.88 -2.87
C ASN A 342 -5.22 4.46 -1.51
N ASP A 343 -4.06 4.05 -1.00
CA ASP A 343 -3.46 4.67 0.19
C ASP A 343 -2.46 5.72 -0.27
N THR A 344 -2.71 6.98 0.08
CA THR A 344 -1.80 8.10 -0.23
C THR A 344 -1.33 8.80 1.03
N THR A 345 -1.61 8.22 2.20
CA THR A 345 -1.34 8.86 3.48
C THR A 345 0.14 8.83 3.84
N ASP A 346 0.84 7.81 3.39
CA ASP A 346 2.27 7.56 3.54
C ASP A 346 3.13 8.18 2.43
N ASN A 347 2.50 8.73 1.39
CA ASN A 347 3.17 9.58 0.41
C ASN A 347 3.70 10.88 1.00
N LEU A 348 3.24 11.28 2.18
CA LEU A 348 3.64 12.51 2.86
C LEU A 348 4.24 12.19 4.23
N LEU A 349 5.53 12.50 4.41
CA LEU A 349 6.20 12.40 5.70
C LEU A 349 6.60 13.80 6.19
N THR A 350 6.11 14.18 7.37
CA THR A 350 6.57 15.35 8.10
C THR A 350 7.36 14.87 9.31
N ASP A 351 8.68 14.84 9.20
CA ASP A 351 9.56 14.38 10.27
C ASP A 351 10.90 15.12 10.24
N GLY A 352 11.45 15.37 11.42
CA GLY A 352 12.69 16.12 11.59
C GLY A 352 12.51 17.64 11.52
N TRP A 353 13.51 18.35 12.01
CA TRP A 353 13.58 19.80 12.00
C TRP A 353 15.03 20.24 11.79
N ILE A 354 15.18 21.42 11.19
CA ILE A 354 16.47 22.08 11.03
C ILE A 354 16.38 23.54 11.47
N ILE A 355 17.50 24.10 11.89
CA ILE A 355 17.67 25.52 12.18
C ILE A 355 18.63 26.09 11.15
N ILE A 356 18.18 27.08 10.40
CA ILE A 356 19.05 27.93 9.58
C ILE A 356 19.52 29.08 10.47
N ALA A 357 20.80 29.12 10.80
CA ALA A 357 21.40 30.12 11.68
C ALA A 357 22.39 31.04 10.91
N ILE A 358 22.88 32.10 11.56
CA ILE A 358 24.08 32.78 11.05
C ILE A 358 25.25 31.79 11.02
N ILE A 359 26.14 31.93 10.03
CA ILE A 359 27.32 31.07 9.97
C ILE A 359 28.13 31.25 11.26
N GLY A 360 28.36 30.15 11.98
CA GLY A 360 29.12 30.13 13.22
C GLY A 360 28.30 30.22 14.50
N ASP A 361 27.00 30.51 14.45
CA ASP A 361 26.10 30.36 15.60
C ASP A 361 25.56 28.93 15.63
N VAL A 362 26.15 28.12 16.51
CA VAL A 362 25.88 26.69 16.63
C VAL A 362 25.36 26.31 18.01
N THR A 363 25.38 27.23 18.98
CA THR A 363 24.91 26.98 20.35
C THR A 363 24.62 28.27 21.12
N GLY A 364 23.68 28.15 22.06
CA GLY A 364 23.27 29.22 22.96
C GLY A 364 23.32 28.78 24.43
N PRO A 365 22.71 29.55 25.35
CA PRO A 365 22.69 29.21 26.77
C PRO A 365 21.87 27.94 27.05
N ASP A 366 20.91 27.64 26.18
CA ASP A 366 20.02 26.48 26.21
C ASP A 366 20.49 25.33 25.30
N GLY A 367 21.66 25.47 24.65
CA GLY A 367 22.24 24.48 23.76
C GLY A 367 21.85 24.63 22.29
N TRP A 368 21.04 25.62 21.93
CA TRP A 368 20.60 25.91 20.55
C TRP A 368 21.06 27.27 20.07
N PRO A 369 21.25 27.49 18.75
CA PRO A 369 21.66 28.80 18.22
C PRO A 369 20.84 29.96 18.79
N ASP A 370 21.49 30.99 19.32
CA ASP A 370 20.83 32.11 20.03
C ASP A 370 20.85 33.45 19.28
N GLY A 371 21.19 33.38 17.99
CA GLY A 371 21.31 34.53 17.09
C GLY A 371 22.64 35.26 17.26
N LYS A 372 23.62 34.73 17.98
CA LYS A 372 24.92 35.38 18.23
C LYS A 372 26.04 34.40 18.02
N CYS A 373 27.04 34.79 17.24
CA CYS A 373 28.28 34.04 17.16
C CYS A 373 29.26 34.55 18.22
N ASP A 374 29.44 33.82 19.32
CA ASP A 374 30.29 34.21 20.43
C ASP A 374 31.24 33.10 20.95
N MET A 375 31.80 33.28 22.14
CA MET A 375 32.81 32.36 22.67
C MET A 375 32.23 30.98 23.00
N ARG A 376 30.92 30.88 23.20
CA ARG A 376 30.23 29.61 23.42
C ARG A 376 30.30 28.75 22.17
N ASP A 377 30.04 29.33 21.00
CA ASP A 377 30.14 28.64 19.70
C ASP A 377 31.54 28.12 19.44
N ILE A 378 32.54 28.98 19.57
CA ILE A 378 33.93 28.59 19.42
C ILE A 378 34.28 27.49 20.41
N GLY A 379 33.82 27.62 21.66
CA GLY A 379 34.09 26.66 22.74
C GLY A 379 33.53 25.27 22.46
N VAL A 380 32.30 25.15 21.95
CA VAL A 380 31.69 23.85 21.67
C VAL A 380 32.29 23.16 20.45
N VAL A 381 32.65 23.91 19.41
CA VAL A 381 33.35 23.34 18.23
C VAL A 381 34.76 22.92 18.65
N ALA A 382 35.51 23.78 19.36
CA ALA A 382 36.86 23.47 19.81
C ALA A 382 36.92 22.27 20.77
N LYS A 383 35.86 22.04 21.55
CA LYS A 383 35.76 20.88 22.46
C LYS A 383 35.78 19.54 21.70
N LEU A 384 35.24 19.50 20.48
CA LEU A 384 35.19 18.31 19.63
C LEU A 384 36.27 18.31 18.54
N PHE A 385 37.27 19.18 18.65
CA PHE A 385 38.36 19.24 17.69
C PHE A 385 39.09 17.90 17.53
N GLY A 386 39.32 17.51 16.28
CA GLY A 386 40.00 16.26 15.91
C GLY A 386 39.07 15.04 15.81
N LYS A 387 37.77 15.20 16.08
CA LYS A 387 36.76 14.16 15.86
C LYS A 387 36.35 14.10 14.39
N ASP A 388 36.07 12.90 13.89
CA ASP A 388 35.52 12.67 12.56
C ASP A 388 34.25 11.80 12.62
N HIS A 389 33.56 11.61 11.49
CA HIS A 389 32.28 10.89 11.46
C HIS A 389 32.32 9.45 12.01
N SER A 390 33.51 8.86 12.22
CA SER A 390 33.66 7.51 12.78
C SER A 390 33.74 7.51 14.31
N ASP A 391 33.98 8.67 14.93
CA ASP A 391 33.99 8.84 16.38
C ASP A 391 32.57 8.83 16.95
N LEU A 392 32.36 8.11 18.07
CA LEU A 392 31.09 8.08 18.80
C LEU A 392 30.68 9.43 19.41
N GLU A 393 31.65 10.34 19.61
CA GLU A 393 31.43 11.68 20.14
C GLU A 393 31.29 12.74 19.03
N TYR A 394 31.32 12.33 17.76
CA TYR A 394 31.12 13.23 16.64
C TYR A 394 29.71 13.83 16.68
N ASP A 395 29.65 15.16 16.60
CA ASP A 395 28.40 15.90 16.48
C ASP A 395 28.42 16.64 15.13
N PRO A 396 27.55 16.25 14.17
CA PRO A 396 27.51 16.87 12.86
C PRO A 396 27.18 18.37 12.92
N ASN A 397 26.51 18.84 13.97
CA ASN A 397 26.23 20.27 14.16
C ASN A 397 27.49 21.08 14.51
N LYS A 398 28.59 20.42 14.92
CA LYS A 398 29.87 21.06 15.25
C LYS A 398 30.93 20.92 14.14
N ASP A 399 30.68 20.08 13.14
CA ASP A 399 31.35 20.14 11.84
C ASP A 399 30.66 21.24 11.01
N VAL A 400 31.08 22.48 11.20
CA VAL A 400 30.41 23.68 10.68
C VAL A 400 30.39 23.67 9.16
N VAL A 401 31.50 23.34 8.50
CA VAL A 401 31.58 23.32 7.03
C VAL A 401 31.12 22.01 6.40
N TYR A 402 30.82 21.01 7.22
CA TYR A 402 30.28 19.69 6.87
C TYR A 402 31.16 18.92 5.88
N ASP A 403 32.39 18.63 6.28
CA ASP A 403 33.31 17.76 5.53
C ASP A 403 33.69 16.46 6.25
N LEU A 404 32.83 16.08 7.19
CA LEU A 404 32.86 14.88 8.02
C LEU A 404 33.98 14.87 9.05
N LYS A 405 34.53 16.05 9.38
CA LYS A 405 35.64 16.26 10.31
C LYS A 405 35.46 17.58 11.04
N ILE A 406 35.76 17.58 12.33
CA ILE A 406 35.79 18.80 13.15
C ILE A 406 37.24 19.24 13.29
N ASP A 407 37.67 20.19 12.47
CA ASP A 407 39.05 20.65 12.39
C ASP A 407 39.20 22.18 12.46
N MET A 408 40.38 22.68 12.06
CA MET A 408 40.70 24.12 12.14
C MET A 408 39.84 24.96 11.19
N ARG A 409 39.24 24.35 10.15
CA ARG A 409 38.33 25.00 9.22
C ARG A 409 37.01 25.34 9.91
N ASP A 410 36.51 24.46 10.77
CA ASP A 410 35.28 24.71 11.54
C ASP A 410 35.49 25.81 12.55
N ILE A 411 36.53 25.68 13.40
CA ILE A 411 36.88 26.70 14.38
C ILE A 411 37.19 28.02 13.70
N GLY A 412 37.94 28.01 12.60
CA GLY A 412 38.28 29.19 11.83
C GLY A 412 37.04 29.85 11.22
N THR A 413 36.05 29.08 10.79
CA THR A 413 34.78 29.57 10.25
C THR A 413 33.95 30.27 11.32
N VAL A 414 33.81 29.67 12.51
CA VAL A 414 33.15 30.32 13.66
C VAL A 414 33.91 31.59 14.07
N ALA A 415 35.22 31.48 14.26
CA ALA A 415 36.05 32.59 14.74
C ALA A 415 36.03 33.79 13.79
N LYS A 416 35.94 33.56 12.47
CA LYS A 416 35.83 34.63 11.47
C LYS A 416 34.52 35.41 11.58
N ARG A 417 33.48 34.81 12.15
CA ARG A 417 32.13 35.36 12.33
C ARG A 417 31.86 35.85 13.75
N PHE A 418 32.86 35.77 14.62
CA PHE A 418 32.74 36.18 16.01
C PHE A 418 32.26 37.62 16.16
N GLY A 419 31.24 37.81 16.99
CA GLY A 419 30.59 39.09 17.26
C GLY A 419 29.47 39.44 16.26
N GLU A 420 29.22 38.62 15.24
CA GLU A 420 28.01 38.76 14.41
C GLU A 420 26.76 38.42 15.22
N ILE A 421 25.69 39.19 14.99
CA ILE A 421 24.39 39.03 15.62
C ILE A 421 23.33 39.07 14.52
N ASP A 422 22.40 38.13 14.54
CA ASP A 422 21.21 38.17 13.69
C ASP A 422 20.23 39.21 14.27
N PRO A 423 19.89 40.27 13.52
CA PRO A 423 19.18 41.45 14.04
C PRO A 423 17.71 41.24 14.41
#